data_AF-A0AAW0KHF2-F1
#
_entry.id   AF-A0AAW0KHF2-F1
#
_cell.length_a   1.000
_cell.length_b   1.000
_cell.length_c   1.000
_cell.angle_alpha   90.00
_cell.angle_beta   90.00
_cell.angle_gamma   90.00
#
_symmetry.space_group_name_H-M   'P 1'
#
loop_
_entity.id
_entity.type
_entity.pdbx_description
1 polymer ?
#
loop_
_entity_poly.entity_id
_entity_poly.type
_entity_poly.pdbx_seq_one_letter_code
_entity_poly.pdbx_strand_id
1 'polypeptide(L)'
;MHGNLYDWLHVGEGEHKDKILEWPLRAKIATRVARGLAWPHHKYDFQVVHLNLGSKSLLLDKNFEPKISNFGGAKISSFGGVMFTNSNVTMGYESWDVYDFGILLLMLITRKEPIEINSFSYGFNGSLFDWITHLLSNSYDIYSVIDNSLIDRGFDGEIIELLRIACTCLNPFPSQRPTMLELYNTISTFGERDGIANDSEILMQPKITIASSLNEIVEVEIATNPEWQMIIDPQISLLGRKVTRASFAKLKKATDNFNTHNSIGLGKIGIMYKAVLPDSYPLAIKRLYESQSFGKQFKSELLALARLRHNNIISLLGYYRERKEMLLVYQYISNGNLYGWLHAGKDKNKILDWPSRIKVAVGIARGLACLHHNCHFSVVHLSLSSNAILLYQNFEAKISNFGEVIILKPEGLMFVNSSDNDMSIRVFDGSGVRELDYFKKDVYDFGILLLKLITGNAPIQINNYSNHLDGRYIDWITYARDHALSLL
;
A
#
# COMPACT_ATOMS: atom_id res chain seq x y z
N MET A 1 -8.71 19.74 -16.27
CA MET A 1 -9.22 18.38 -16.56
C MET A 1 -10.44 18.53 -17.45
N HIS A 2 -10.69 17.58 -18.33
CA HIS A 2 -11.86 17.54 -19.22
C HIS A 2 -13.11 16.91 -18.57
N GLY A 3 -13.08 16.63 -17.26
CA GLY A 3 -14.17 16.00 -16.53
C GLY A 3 -14.03 14.49 -16.47
N ASN A 4 -15.13 13.80 -16.12
CA ASN A 4 -15.16 12.33 -16.09
C ASN A 4 -15.50 11.77 -17.49
N LEU A 5 -15.16 10.51 -17.77
CA LEU A 5 -15.43 9.86 -19.05
C LEU A 5 -16.94 9.68 -19.30
N TYR A 6 -17.74 9.51 -18.24
CA TYR A 6 -19.19 9.32 -18.37
C TYR A 6 -19.85 10.49 -19.11
N ASP A 7 -19.46 11.71 -18.79
CA ASP A 7 -19.98 12.93 -19.43
C ASP A 7 -19.65 12.97 -20.92
N TRP A 8 -18.52 12.40 -21.36
CA TRP A 8 -18.15 12.34 -22.78
C TRP A 8 -18.88 11.25 -23.56
N LEU A 9 -19.31 10.18 -22.87
CA LEU A 9 -20.06 9.09 -23.50
C LEU A 9 -21.58 9.38 -23.52
N HIS A 10 -22.14 10.05 -22.51
CA HIS A 10 -23.60 10.13 -22.30
C HIS A 10 -24.18 11.56 -22.32
N VAL A 11 -23.57 12.48 -23.07
CA VAL A 11 -24.13 13.84 -23.26
C VAL A 11 -25.57 13.77 -23.77
N GLY A 12 -26.52 14.34 -23.01
CA GLY A 12 -27.90 14.54 -23.45
C GLY A 12 -28.00 15.52 -24.62
N GLU A 13 -29.00 15.34 -25.47
CA GLU A 13 -29.30 16.22 -26.61
C GLU A 13 -29.48 17.68 -26.15
N GLY A 14 -28.43 18.49 -26.11
CA GLY A 14 -28.55 19.87 -25.62
C GLY A 14 -27.29 20.71 -25.66
N GLU A 15 -26.22 20.31 -24.94
CA GLU A 15 -25.13 21.27 -24.68
C GLU A 15 -23.74 20.93 -25.23
N HIS A 16 -23.50 19.72 -25.75
CA HIS A 16 -22.22 19.39 -26.39
C HIS A 16 -22.37 18.37 -27.53
N LYS A 17 -23.19 18.67 -28.54
CA LYS A 17 -23.30 17.82 -29.75
C LYS A 17 -21.97 17.65 -30.51
N ASP A 18 -21.00 18.54 -30.31
CA ASP A 18 -19.71 18.55 -31.00
C ASP A 18 -18.57 17.77 -30.30
N LYS A 19 -18.88 17.02 -29.22
CA LYS A 19 -17.87 16.30 -28.40
C LYS A 19 -17.98 14.78 -28.55
N ILE A 20 -17.94 14.27 -29.78
CA ILE A 20 -17.86 12.81 -30.02
C ILE A 20 -16.40 12.36 -29.81
N LEU A 21 -16.20 11.34 -28.97
CA LEU A 21 -14.90 10.68 -28.86
C LEU A 21 -14.71 9.79 -30.10
N GLU A 22 -13.80 10.19 -30.99
CA GLU A 22 -13.39 9.38 -32.14
C GLU A 22 -12.64 8.11 -31.70
N TRP A 23 -12.60 7.09 -32.57
CA TRP A 23 -12.00 5.79 -32.25
C TRP A 23 -10.58 5.86 -31.68
N PRO A 24 -9.62 6.62 -32.24
CA PRO A 24 -8.25 6.66 -31.71
C PRO A 24 -8.20 7.09 -30.24
N LEU A 25 -9.12 7.96 -29.82
CA LEU A 25 -9.21 8.44 -28.46
C LEU A 25 -9.83 7.39 -27.52
N ARG A 26 -10.84 6.66 -28.00
CA ARG A 26 -11.43 5.53 -27.26
C ARG A 26 -10.42 4.40 -27.07
N ALA A 27 -9.70 4.04 -28.13
CA ALA A 27 -8.62 3.06 -28.09
C ALA A 27 -7.51 3.49 -27.11
N LYS A 28 -7.06 4.75 -27.20
CA LYS A 28 -6.10 5.33 -26.25
C LYS A 28 -6.57 5.21 -24.81
N ILE A 29 -7.83 5.58 -24.51
CA ILE A 29 -8.39 5.48 -23.16
C ILE A 29 -8.37 4.02 -22.69
N ALA A 30 -8.83 3.07 -23.50
CA ALA A 30 -8.79 1.64 -23.18
C ALA A 30 -7.38 1.15 -22.87
N THR A 31 -6.39 1.45 -23.74
CA THR A 31 -4.99 1.08 -23.54
C THR A 31 -4.41 1.67 -22.25
N ARG A 32 -4.68 2.94 -21.97
CA ARG A 32 -4.12 3.66 -20.82
C ARG A 32 -4.77 3.22 -19.49
N VAL A 33 -6.06 2.89 -19.50
CA VAL A 33 -6.74 2.28 -18.34
C VAL A 33 -6.21 0.87 -18.07
N ALA A 34 -6.05 0.05 -19.12
CA ALA A 34 -5.43 -1.27 -18.99
C ALA A 34 -4.02 -1.18 -18.39
N ARG A 35 -3.20 -0.23 -18.85
CA ARG A 35 -1.88 0.07 -18.26
C ARG A 35 -1.97 0.45 -16.78
N GLY A 36 -2.93 1.32 -16.44
CA GLY A 36 -3.14 1.82 -15.09
C GLY A 36 -3.54 0.74 -14.09
N LEU A 37 -4.24 -0.31 -14.54
CA LEU A 37 -4.63 -1.47 -13.73
C LEU A 37 -3.58 -2.60 -13.75
N ALA A 38 -2.85 -2.78 -14.86
CA ALA A 38 -1.75 -3.74 -14.94
C ALA A 38 -0.61 -3.43 -13.96
N TRP A 39 -0.31 -2.14 -13.76
CA TRP A 39 0.75 -1.70 -12.85
C TRP A 39 0.53 -2.14 -11.38
N PRO A 40 -0.62 -1.87 -10.74
CA PRO A 40 -0.88 -2.34 -9.39
C PRO A 40 -1.08 -3.85 -9.30
N HIS A 41 -1.53 -4.54 -10.34
CA HIS A 41 -1.76 -6.00 -10.28
C HIS A 41 -0.47 -6.84 -10.42
N HIS A 42 0.59 -6.33 -11.06
CA HIS A 42 1.79 -7.13 -11.38
C HIS A 42 3.14 -6.61 -10.83
N LYS A 43 3.25 -5.36 -10.35
CA LYS A 43 4.57 -4.72 -10.11
C LYS A 43 5.01 -4.66 -8.63
N TYR A 44 4.18 -5.06 -7.67
CA TYR A 44 4.48 -4.96 -6.23
C TYR A 44 4.05 -6.22 -5.45
N ASP A 45 4.65 -6.40 -4.26
CA ASP A 45 4.28 -7.43 -3.27
C ASP A 45 2.84 -7.30 -2.74
N PHE A 46 2.10 -6.27 -3.17
CA PHE A 46 0.70 -6.01 -2.88
C PHE A 46 -0.04 -5.54 -4.15
N GLN A 47 -1.24 -6.06 -4.38
CA GLN A 47 -2.12 -5.70 -5.49
C GLN A 47 -3.18 -4.72 -5.01
N VAL A 48 -3.31 -3.57 -5.69
CA VAL A 48 -4.45 -2.66 -5.47
C VAL A 48 -5.54 -3.02 -6.45
N VAL A 49 -6.68 -3.44 -5.94
CA VAL A 49 -7.88 -3.79 -6.72
C VAL A 49 -8.92 -2.68 -6.54
N HIS A 50 -9.44 -2.16 -7.64
CA HIS A 50 -10.32 -0.99 -7.65
C HIS A 50 -11.75 -1.29 -7.20
N LEU A 51 -12.35 -2.41 -7.65
CA LEU A 51 -13.68 -2.94 -7.29
C LEU A 51 -14.87 -2.01 -7.56
N ASN A 52 -14.70 -1.01 -8.41
CA ASN A 52 -15.72 -0.04 -8.77
C ASN A 52 -15.30 0.75 -10.01
N LEU A 53 -14.69 0.06 -10.98
CA LEU A 53 -14.13 0.71 -12.16
C LEU A 53 -15.27 0.99 -13.15
N GLY A 54 -15.34 2.22 -13.66
CA GLY A 54 -16.32 2.59 -14.67
C GLY A 54 -16.08 4.00 -15.22
N SER A 55 -16.92 4.44 -16.15
CA SER A 55 -16.76 5.74 -16.80
C SER A 55 -16.79 6.94 -15.83
N LYS A 56 -17.51 6.83 -14.70
CA LYS A 56 -17.52 7.86 -13.63
C LYS A 56 -16.26 7.86 -12.76
N SER A 57 -15.50 6.77 -12.76
CA SER A 57 -14.23 6.63 -12.01
C SER A 57 -13.01 6.97 -12.87
N LEU A 58 -13.21 7.49 -14.09
CA LEU A 58 -12.14 7.87 -15.01
C LEU A 58 -12.19 9.37 -15.27
N LEU A 59 -11.17 10.09 -14.83
CA LEU A 59 -11.01 11.53 -15.07
C LEU A 59 -10.06 11.75 -16.24
N LEU A 60 -10.48 12.54 -17.22
CA LEU A 60 -9.67 12.85 -18.39
C LEU A 60 -8.88 14.14 -18.14
N ASP A 61 -7.56 14.09 -18.31
CA ASP A 61 -6.75 15.30 -18.27
C ASP A 61 -6.83 16.10 -19.58
N LYS A 62 -6.11 17.22 -19.68
CA LYS A 62 -6.14 18.11 -20.85
C LYS A 62 -5.71 17.43 -22.17
N ASN A 63 -4.99 16.31 -22.09
CA ASN A 63 -4.49 15.53 -23.22
C ASN A 63 -5.31 14.24 -23.44
N PHE A 64 -6.48 14.15 -22.78
CA PHE A 64 -7.32 12.95 -22.74
C PHE A 64 -6.57 11.72 -22.19
N GLU A 65 -5.57 11.92 -21.33
CA GLU A 65 -5.00 10.80 -20.58
C GLU A 65 -5.96 10.46 -19.43
N PRO A 66 -6.45 9.20 -19.34
CA PRO A 66 -7.32 8.80 -18.26
C PRO A 66 -6.55 8.66 -16.95
N LYS A 67 -7.14 9.17 -15.87
CA LYS A 67 -6.71 8.98 -14.48
C LYS A 67 -7.82 8.22 -13.75
N ILE A 68 -7.47 7.06 -13.20
CA ILE A 68 -8.39 6.26 -12.39
C ILE A 68 -8.57 6.99 -11.04
N SER A 69 -9.82 7.16 -10.61
CA SER A 69 -10.25 7.86 -9.38
C SER A 69 -11.30 7.04 -8.64
N ASN A 70 -11.81 7.52 -7.50
CA ASN A 70 -12.88 6.87 -6.73
C ASN A 70 -12.50 5.50 -6.11
N PHE A 71 -11.26 5.39 -5.63
CA PHE A 71 -10.75 4.24 -4.85
C PHE A 71 -11.42 4.04 -3.47
N GLY A 72 -12.57 4.66 -3.19
CA GLY A 72 -13.25 4.55 -1.89
C GLY A 72 -13.69 3.11 -1.55
N GLY A 73 -13.89 2.26 -2.55
CA GLY A 73 -14.17 0.83 -2.41
C GLY A 73 -12.96 -0.07 -2.70
N ALA A 74 -11.80 0.51 -3.03
CA ALA A 74 -10.63 -0.26 -3.43
C ALA A 74 -10.07 -1.09 -2.27
N LYS A 75 -9.57 -2.28 -2.59
CA LYS A 75 -8.93 -3.18 -1.63
C LYS A 75 -7.47 -3.39 -2.00
N ILE A 76 -6.64 -3.55 -0.99
CA ILE A 76 -5.26 -3.98 -1.16
C ILE A 76 -5.22 -5.47 -0.84
N SER A 77 -4.97 -6.28 -1.85
CA SER A 77 -4.85 -7.73 -1.75
C SER A 77 -3.39 -8.14 -1.83
N SER A 78 -2.92 -8.97 -0.90
CA SER A 78 -1.78 -9.83 -1.16
C SER A 78 -2.14 -10.84 -2.25
N PHE A 79 -1.17 -11.33 -3.03
CA PHE A 79 -1.36 -12.39 -4.05
C PHE A 79 -2.32 -13.48 -3.52
N GLY A 80 -3.47 -13.67 -4.18
CA GLY A 80 -4.47 -14.70 -3.81
C GLY A 80 -5.55 -14.30 -2.80
N GLY A 81 -5.90 -13.01 -2.67
CA GLY A 81 -7.04 -12.60 -1.83
C GLY A 81 -8.37 -13.09 -2.40
N VAL A 82 -9.04 -13.96 -1.65
CA VAL A 82 -10.31 -14.58 -2.02
C VAL A 82 -11.48 -13.77 -1.48
N MET A 83 -12.47 -13.51 -2.32
CA MET A 83 -13.83 -13.14 -1.90
C MET A 83 -14.70 -14.40 -1.90
N PHE A 84 -15.39 -14.65 -0.79
CA PHE A 84 -16.45 -15.67 -0.72
C PHE A 84 -17.79 -15.00 -1.04
N THR A 85 -18.46 -15.44 -2.10
CA THR A 85 -19.88 -15.16 -2.32
C THR A 85 -20.71 -16.37 -1.87
N ASN A 86 -22.02 -16.19 -1.67
CA ASN A 86 -22.97 -17.20 -1.14
C ASN A 86 -23.19 -18.46 -2.04
N SER A 87 -22.16 -18.92 -2.73
CA SER A 87 -22.23 -20.02 -3.68
C SER A 87 -20.83 -20.58 -3.97
N ASN A 88 -20.07 -21.07 -2.96
CA ASN A 88 -18.85 -21.92 -3.07
C ASN A 88 -17.78 -21.56 -4.15
N VAL A 89 -17.79 -20.36 -4.73
CA VAL A 89 -16.85 -19.93 -5.76
C VAL A 89 -15.83 -19.00 -5.10
N THR A 90 -14.60 -19.48 -5.03
CA THR A 90 -13.41 -18.73 -4.63
C THR A 90 -13.06 -17.74 -5.74
N MET A 91 -13.31 -16.45 -5.53
CA MET A 91 -13.05 -15.42 -6.54
C MET A 91 -11.86 -14.53 -6.13
N GLY A 92 -10.88 -14.33 -7.00
CA GLY A 92 -9.81 -13.35 -6.78
C GLY A 92 -10.31 -11.92 -7.01
N TYR A 93 -9.97 -10.98 -6.13
CA TYR A 93 -10.42 -9.59 -6.23
C TYR A 93 -10.05 -8.95 -7.58
N GLU A 94 -8.88 -9.25 -8.12
CA GLU A 94 -8.38 -8.78 -9.42
C GLU A 94 -9.31 -9.12 -10.60
N SER A 95 -10.04 -10.24 -10.52
CA SER A 95 -10.96 -10.67 -11.57
C SER A 95 -12.23 -9.80 -11.66
N TRP A 96 -12.56 -9.04 -10.61
CA TRP A 96 -13.62 -8.02 -10.65
C TRP A 96 -13.20 -6.78 -11.43
N ASP A 97 -11.97 -6.30 -11.24
CA ASP A 97 -11.44 -5.19 -12.03
C ASP A 97 -11.41 -5.54 -13.53
N VAL A 98 -11.11 -6.80 -13.86
CA VAL A 98 -11.17 -7.31 -15.23
C VAL A 98 -12.60 -7.30 -15.77
N TYR A 99 -13.60 -7.69 -14.97
CA TYR A 99 -15.01 -7.63 -15.37
C TYR A 99 -15.47 -6.20 -15.61
N ASP A 100 -15.20 -5.29 -14.66
CA ASP A 100 -15.52 -3.87 -14.75
C ASP A 100 -14.83 -3.23 -15.97
N PHE A 101 -13.60 -3.64 -16.27
CA PHE A 101 -12.89 -3.22 -17.47
C PHE A 101 -13.59 -3.73 -18.74
N GLY A 102 -14.10 -4.97 -18.75
CA GLY A 102 -14.93 -5.50 -19.84
C GLY A 102 -16.20 -4.67 -20.08
N ILE A 103 -16.90 -4.26 -19.02
CA ILE A 103 -18.05 -3.35 -19.13
C ILE A 103 -17.62 -2.00 -19.70
N LEU A 104 -16.51 -1.44 -19.22
CA LEU A 104 -15.96 -0.19 -19.75
C LEU A 104 -15.65 -0.28 -21.26
N LEU A 105 -15.09 -1.40 -21.74
CA LEU A 105 -14.85 -1.62 -23.17
C LEU A 105 -16.17 -1.61 -23.96
N LEU A 106 -17.21 -2.28 -23.47
CA LEU A 106 -18.53 -2.23 -24.10
C LEU A 106 -19.10 -0.80 -24.12
N MET A 107 -18.90 -0.01 -23.07
CA MET A 107 -19.33 1.39 -23.06
C MET A 107 -18.60 2.21 -24.13
N LEU A 108 -17.30 1.97 -24.32
CA LEU A 108 -16.50 2.64 -25.36
C LEU A 108 -16.95 2.23 -26.77
N ILE A 109 -17.35 0.98 -26.98
CA ILE A 109 -17.79 0.48 -28.31
C ILE A 109 -19.22 0.92 -28.63
N THR A 110 -20.12 0.85 -27.64
CA THR A 110 -21.57 1.01 -27.85
C THR A 110 -22.11 2.39 -27.52
N ARG A 111 -21.37 3.16 -26.70
CA ARG A 111 -21.83 4.42 -26.11
C ARG A 111 -23.12 4.28 -25.29
N LYS A 112 -23.34 3.10 -24.70
CA LYS A 112 -24.50 2.80 -23.85
C LYS A 112 -24.12 2.74 -22.38
N GLU A 113 -25.11 3.00 -21.53
CA GLU A 113 -24.94 2.90 -20.08
C GLU A 113 -24.84 1.43 -19.62
N PRO A 114 -24.22 1.17 -18.44
CA PRO A 114 -24.13 -0.18 -17.88
C PRO A 114 -25.49 -0.88 -17.74
N ILE A 115 -26.56 -0.14 -17.43
CA ILE A 115 -27.91 -0.70 -17.28
C ILE A 115 -28.44 -1.20 -18.63
N GLU A 116 -28.26 -0.40 -19.70
CA GLU A 116 -28.63 -0.79 -21.06
C GLU A 116 -27.80 -1.95 -21.57
N ILE A 117 -26.49 -1.93 -21.31
CA ILE A 117 -25.58 -3.04 -21.63
C ILE A 117 -26.06 -4.32 -20.96
N ASN A 118 -26.32 -4.27 -19.64
CA ASN A 118 -26.82 -5.41 -18.88
C ASN A 118 -28.17 -5.92 -19.40
N SER A 119 -28.99 -5.06 -20.01
CA SER A 119 -30.27 -5.48 -20.59
C SER A 119 -30.12 -6.42 -21.79
N PHE A 120 -28.96 -6.42 -22.48
CA PHE A 120 -28.71 -7.34 -23.58
C PHE A 120 -28.65 -8.81 -23.13
N SER A 121 -28.37 -9.07 -21.86
CA SER A 121 -28.27 -10.44 -21.35
C SER A 121 -29.63 -11.13 -21.15
N TYR A 122 -30.73 -10.37 -21.04
CA TYR A 122 -32.07 -10.92 -20.76
C TYR A 122 -32.57 -11.90 -21.83
N GLY A 123 -32.06 -11.82 -23.06
CA GLY A 123 -32.36 -12.76 -24.15
C GLY A 123 -31.38 -13.93 -24.30
N PHE A 124 -30.27 -13.96 -23.53
CA PHE A 124 -29.13 -14.85 -23.74
C PHE A 124 -28.68 -15.48 -22.42
N ASN A 125 -29.48 -16.41 -21.88
CA ASN A 125 -29.24 -17.11 -20.60
C ASN A 125 -28.94 -16.21 -19.38
N GLY A 126 -29.21 -14.89 -19.46
CA GLY A 126 -28.84 -13.93 -18.43
C GLY A 126 -27.36 -13.57 -18.38
N SER A 127 -26.56 -13.93 -19.39
CA SER A 127 -25.11 -13.69 -19.43
C SER A 127 -24.70 -12.76 -20.58
N LEU A 128 -23.97 -11.69 -20.26
CA LEU A 128 -23.36 -10.83 -21.29
C LEU A 128 -22.34 -11.58 -22.15
N PHE A 129 -21.65 -12.58 -21.57
CA PHE A 129 -20.73 -13.43 -22.31
C PHE A 129 -21.45 -14.22 -23.41
N ASP A 130 -22.62 -14.77 -23.12
CA ASP A 130 -23.40 -15.56 -24.09
C ASP A 130 -23.94 -14.65 -25.20
N TRP A 131 -24.38 -13.44 -24.85
CA TRP A 131 -24.80 -12.43 -25.81
C TRP A 131 -23.67 -12.03 -26.77
N ILE A 132 -22.47 -11.68 -26.26
CA ILE A 132 -21.33 -11.29 -27.11
C ILE A 132 -20.87 -12.47 -27.96
N THR A 133 -20.86 -13.69 -27.42
CA THR A 133 -20.48 -14.89 -28.18
C THR A 133 -21.43 -15.14 -29.36
N HIS A 134 -22.74 -14.96 -29.14
CA HIS A 134 -23.74 -15.02 -30.22
C HIS A 134 -23.51 -13.89 -31.25
N LEU A 135 -23.27 -12.66 -30.77
CA LEU A 135 -22.98 -11.50 -31.61
C LEU A 135 -21.76 -11.75 -32.50
N LEU A 136 -20.66 -12.25 -31.93
CA LEU A 136 -19.42 -12.56 -32.65
C LEU A 136 -19.56 -13.72 -33.65
N SER A 137 -20.58 -14.57 -33.47
CA SER A 137 -20.89 -15.68 -34.39
C SER A 137 -21.75 -15.25 -35.58
N ASN A 138 -22.47 -14.11 -35.46
CA ASN A 138 -23.37 -13.57 -36.48
C ASN A 138 -22.89 -12.19 -36.96
N SER A 139 -22.18 -12.17 -38.10
CA SER A 139 -21.52 -10.96 -38.63
C SER A 139 -22.46 -9.78 -38.91
N TYR A 140 -23.74 -10.02 -39.19
CA TYR A 140 -24.72 -8.96 -39.45
C TYR A 140 -25.19 -8.23 -38.19
N ASP A 141 -25.19 -8.90 -37.03
CA ASP A 141 -25.72 -8.33 -35.79
C ASP A 141 -24.69 -7.40 -35.11
N ILE A 142 -23.38 -7.63 -35.33
CA ILE A 142 -22.28 -6.85 -34.73
C ILE A 142 -22.46 -5.34 -34.92
N TYR A 143 -22.77 -4.92 -36.15
CA TYR A 143 -22.88 -3.50 -36.49
C TYR A 143 -24.10 -2.82 -35.85
N SER A 144 -25.12 -3.57 -35.43
CA SER A 144 -26.31 -3.01 -34.77
C SER A 144 -26.04 -2.47 -33.36
N VAL A 145 -24.89 -2.87 -32.78
CA VAL A 145 -24.54 -2.60 -31.38
C VAL A 145 -23.42 -1.57 -31.28
N ILE A 146 -22.56 -1.47 -32.29
CA ILE A 146 -21.48 -0.49 -32.37
C ILE A 146 -22.07 0.92 -32.47
N ASP A 147 -21.47 1.88 -31.76
CA ASP A 147 -21.81 3.29 -31.90
C ASP A 147 -21.69 3.73 -33.36
N ASN A 148 -22.78 4.25 -33.93
CA ASN A 148 -22.87 4.70 -35.32
C ASN A 148 -21.76 5.68 -35.72
N SER A 149 -21.17 6.42 -34.76
CA SER A 149 -20.05 7.33 -35.04
C SER A 149 -18.75 6.61 -35.43
N LEU A 150 -18.62 5.32 -35.09
CA LEU A 150 -17.41 4.52 -35.31
C LEU A 150 -17.47 3.67 -36.60
N ILE A 151 -18.65 3.42 -37.15
CA ILE A 151 -18.87 2.57 -38.33
C ILE A 151 -18.35 3.28 -39.59
N ASP A 152 -17.78 2.50 -40.53
CA ASP A 152 -17.25 2.98 -41.83
C ASP A 152 -16.11 4.02 -41.71
N ARG A 153 -15.42 4.03 -40.57
CA ARG A 153 -14.26 4.91 -40.33
C ARG A 153 -12.90 4.25 -40.59
N GLY A 154 -12.89 2.98 -41.00
CA GLY A 154 -11.66 2.22 -41.30
C GLY A 154 -11.03 1.52 -40.09
N PHE A 155 -11.73 1.47 -38.95
CA PHE A 155 -11.26 0.87 -37.70
C PHE A 155 -12.04 -0.40 -37.31
N ASP A 156 -12.89 -0.94 -38.19
CA ASP A 156 -13.81 -2.04 -37.86
C ASP A 156 -13.09 -3.27 -37.30
N GLY A 157 -11.90 -3.60 -37.83
CA GLY A 157 -11.08 -4.70 -37.33
C GLY A 157 -10.60 -4.49 -35.89
N GLU A 158 -10.19 -3.27 -35.53
CA GLU A 158 -9.77 -2.93 -34.16
C GLU A 158 -10.96 -2.90 -33.20
N ILE A 159 -12.11 -2.40 -33.65
CA ILE A 159 -13.35 -2.38 -32.88
C ILE A 159 -13.83 -3.80 -32.56
N ILE A 160 -13.82 -4.69 -33.56
CA ILE A 160 -14.21 -6.10 -33.39
C ILE A 160 -13.24 -6.83 -32.47
N GLU A 161 -11.94 -6.56 -32.56
CA GLU A 161 -10.96 -7.17 -31.66
C GLU A 161 -11.13 -6.64 -30.22
N LEU A 162 -11.39 -5.34 -30.03
CA LEU A 162 -11.70 -4.79 -28.71
C LEU A 162 -13.01 -5.39 -28.13
N LEU A 163 -13.99 -5.71 -28.98
CA LEU A 163 -15.21 -6.42 -28.59
C LEU A 163 -14.92 -7.86 -28.14
N ARG A 164 -14.01 -8.57 -28.83
CA ARG A 164 -13.54 -9.90 -28.41
C ARG A 164 -12.83 -9.85 -27.07
N ILE A 165 -12.00 -8.83 -26.84
CA ILE A 165 -11.34 -8.61 -25.55
C ILE A 165 -12.38 -8.33 -24.46
N ALA A 166 -13.40 -7.52 -24.74
CA ALA A 166 -14.52 -7.33 -23.80
C ALA A 166 -15.22 -8.67 -23.47
N CYS A 167 -15.39 -9.55 -24.45
CA CYS A 167 -15.95 -10.89 -24.26
C CYS A 167 -15.11 -11.73 -23.28
N THR A 168 -13.78 -11.76 -23.41
CA THR A 168 -12.91 -12.54 -22.52
C THR A 168 -12.91 -12.00 -21.08
N CYS A 169 -12.97 -10.67 -20.93
CA CYS A 169 -13.11 -10.01 -19.63
C CYS A 169 -14.43 -10.37 -18.92
N LEU A 170 -15.52 -10.56 -19.67
CA LEU A 170 -16.86 -10.82 -19.15
C LEU A 170 -17.17 -12.29 -18.94
N ASN A 171 -16.17 -13.18 -19.02
CA ASN A 171 -16.34 -14.62 -18.81
C ASN A 171 -17.03 -14.90 -17.45
N PRO A 172 -18.07 -15.75 -17.41
CA PRO A 172 -18.79 -16.09 -16.17
C PRO A 172 -17.89 -16.79 -15.13
N PHE A 173 -16.83 -17.46 -15.58
CA PHE A 173 -15.81 -18.07 -14.73
C PHE A 173 -14.65 -17.08 -14.49
N PRO A 174 -14.50 -16.51 -13.29
CA PRO A 174 -13.48 -15.50 -13.02
C PRO A 174 -12.05 -16.01 -13.23
N SER A 175 -11.81 -17.29 -12.99
CA SER A 175 -10.51 -17.96 -13.23
C SER A 175 -10.13 -18.08 -14.70
N GLN A 176 -11.07 -17.87 -15.62
CA GLN A 176 -10.83 -17.88 -17.06
C GLN A 176 -10.68 -16.46 -17.64
N ARG A 177 -10.84 -15.42 -16.81
CA ARG A 177 -10.61 -14.04 -17.24
C ARG A 177 -9.09 -13.80 -17.34
N PRO A 178 -8.62 -13.08 -18.37
CA PRO A 178 -7.21 -12.76 -18.53
C PRO A 178 -6.72 -11.78 -17.45
N THR A 179 -5.41 -11.70 -17.27
CA THR A 179 -4.81 -10.69 -16.39
C THR A 179 -4.83 -9.30 -17.04
N MET A 180 -4.83 -8.23 -16.24
CA MET A 180 -4.74 -6.87 -16.78
C MET A 180 -3.44 -6.62 -17.55
N LEU A 181 -2.36 -7.36 -17.25
CA LEU A 181 -1.10 -7.30 -18.00
C LEU A 181 -1.23 -7.92 -19.40
N GLU A 182 -1.84 -9.10 -19.50
CA GLU A 182 -2.16 -9.72 -20.79
C GLU A 182 -3.07 -8.82 -21.63
N LEU A 183 -4.11 -8.26 -21.02
CA LEU A 183 -5.01 -7.31 -21.67
C LEU A 183 -4.28 -6.07 -22.17
N TYR A 184 -3.42 -5.46 -21.36
CA TYR A 184 -2.61 -4.32 -21.77
C TYR A 184 -1.70 -4.67 -22.96
N ASN A 185 -1.03 -5.82 -22.92
CA ASN A 185 -0.16 -6.27 -24.00
C ASN A 185 -0.96 -6.49 -25.29
N THR A 186 -2.14 -7.10 -25.22
CA THR A 186 -3.01 -7.29 -26.40
C THR A 186 -3.52 -5.97 -26.96
N ILE A 187 -4.05 -5.08 -26.11
CA ILE A 187 -4.64 -3.80 -26.53
C ILE A 187 -3.58 -2.80 -27.01
N SER A 188 -2.35 -2.89 -26.51
CA SER A 188 -1.26 -1.98 -26.94
C SER A 188 -0.86 -2.17 -28.39
N THR A 189 -1.14 -3.33 -29.00
CA THR A 189 -0.90 -3.58 -30.43
C THR A 189 -1.78 -2.73 -31.36
N PHE A 190 -2.95 -2.26 -30.90
CA PHE A 190 -3.81 -1.34 -31.66
C PHE A 190 -3.15 0.05 -31.85
N GLY A 191 -2.23 0.44 -30.96
CA GLY A 191 -1.66 1.79 -30.90
C GLY A 191 -0.37 2.01 -31.71
N GLU A 192 0.14 1.00 -32.42
CA GLU A 192 1.39 1.11 -33.20
C GLU A 192 1.24 1.97 -34.46
N ARG A 193 0.02 2.15 -34.99
CA ARG A 193 -0.24 2.96 -36.21
C ARG A 193 -0.23 4.48 -35.98
N ASP A 194 -0.51 4.95 -34.75
CA ASP A 194 -0.70 6.38 -34.42
C ASP A 194 0.40 6.96 -33.50
N GLY A 195 1.50 6.24 -33.26
CA GLY A 195 2.60 6.72 -32.40
C GLY A 195 2.25 6.82 -30.91
N ILE A 196 1.19 6.12 -30.48
CA ILE A 196 0.67 6.12 -29.09
C ILE A 196 1.52 5.23 -28.17
N ALA A 197 2.29 4.30 -28.74
CA ALA A 197 3.11 3.32 -28.03
C ALA A 197 4.60 3.66 -28.07
N ASN A 198 5.01 4.79 -27.49
CA ASN A 198 6.42 4.99 -27.11
C ASN A 198 6.51 5.09 -25.59
N ASP A 199 6.42 3.93 -24.94
CA ASP A 199 6.51 3.80 -23.48
C ASP A 199 7.44 2.63 -23.13
N SER A 200 8.72 2.77 -23.47
CA SER A 200 9.81 1.86 -23.06
C SER A 200 10.05 1.82 -21.53
N GLU A 201 9.24 2.52 -20.74
CA GLU A 201 9.36 2.60 -19.27
C GLU A 201 8.74 1.40 -18.51
N ILE A 202 7.97 0.52 -19.17
CA ILE A 202 7.49 -0.69 -18.51
C ILE A 202 8.62 -1.72 -18.36
N LEU A 203 9.54 -1.78 -19.32
CA LEU A 203 10.70 -2.70 -19.32
C LEU A 203 11.95 -2.13 -18.63
N MET A 204 11.99 -0.84 -18.34
CA MET A 204 12.97 -0.34 -17.37
C MET A 204 12.50 -0.77 -15.99
N GLN A 205 13.05 -1.93 -15.56
CA GLN A 205 13.47 -2.07 -14.18
C GLN A 205 14.01 -0.69 -13.77
N PRO A 206 13.58 -0.08 -12.65
CA PRO A 206 14.57 0.69 -11.95
C PRO A 206 15.67 -0.34 -11.77
N LYS A 207 16.81 -0.16 -12.45
CA LYS A 207 18.06 -0.70 -11.94
C LYS A 207 18.02 -0.24 -10.51
N ILE A 208 17.60 -1.15 -9.63
CA ILE A 208 18.09 -1.20 -8.28
C ILE A 208 19.57 -1.34 -8.60
N THR A 209 20.25 -0.20 -8.68
CA THR A 209 21.59 -0.12 -8.19
C THR A 209 21.41 -0.51 -6.73
N ILE A 210 21.32 -1.82 -6.52
CA ILE A 210 21.81 -2.47 -5.34
C ILE A 210 23.17 -1.82 -5.30
N ALA A 211 23.39 -0.97 -4.29
CA ALA A 211 24.74 -0.66 -3.90
C ALA A 211 25.36 -2.03 -3.67
N SER A 212 25.99 -2.56 -4.73
CA SER A 212 26.50 -3.91 -4.86
C SER A 212 27.80 -4.02 -4.09
N SER A 213 27.84 -3.37 -2.93
CA SER A 213 28.97 -3.23 -2.04
C SER A 213 28.55 -3.39 -0.57
N LEU A 214 27.29 -3.74 -0.28
CA LEU A 214 26.83 -4.09 1.09
C LEU A 214 26.61 -5.60 1.29
N ASN A 215 26.86 -6.43 0.27
CA ASN A 215 26.72 -7.88 0.32
C ASN A 215 28.01 -8.65 0.67
N GLU A 216 29.06 -7.98 1.11
CA GLU A 216 30.15 -8.68 1.81
C GLU A 216 29.70 -8.95 3.25
N ILE A 217 28.95 -10.04 3.37
CA ILE A 217 28.55 -10.67 4.62
C ILE A 217 29.82 -11.05 5.37
N VAL A 218 30.12 -10.31 6.44
CA VAL A 218 31.07 -10.75 7.46
C VAL A 218 30.38 -11.87 8.25
N GLU A 219 30.55 -13.11 7.78
CA GLU A 219 30.27 -14.32 8.56
C GLU A 219 31.15 -14.29 9.81
N VAL A 220 30.53 -14.30 10.99
CA VAL A 220 31.23 -14.51 12.27
C VAL A 220 30.49 -15.59 13.04
N GLU A 221 31.24 -16.65 13.31
CA GLU A 221 30.86 -17.88 14.00
C GLU A 221 30.15 -17.65 15.34
N ILE A 222 29.15 -18.48 15.59
CA ILE A 222 28.31 -18.47 16.79
C ILE A 222 28.95 -19.38 17.86
N ALA A 223 29.30 -18.79 19.00
CA ALA A 223 29.75 -19.53 20.17
C ALA A 223 28.58 -20.24 20.90
N THR A 224 28.87 -21.47 21.31
CA THR A 224 27.99 -22.55 21.80
C THR A 224 27.52 -22.37 23.25
N ASN A 225 26.20 -22.31 23.49
CA ASN A 225 25.59 -22.61 24.79
C ASN A 225 24.23 -23.35 24.60
N PRO A 226 24.06 -24.60 25.08
CA PRO A 226 22.93 -25.47 24.71
C PRO A 226 21.57 -25.12 25.33
N GLU A 227 21.51 -24.50 26.52
CA GLU A 227 20.24 -24.36 27.26
C GLU A 227 19.24 -23.39 26.62
N TRP A 228 19.69 -22.54 25.69
CA TRP A 228 18.84 -21.53 25.03
C TRP A 228 18.60 -21.79 23.53
N GLN A 229 19.11 -22.89 22.97
CA GLN A 229 18.70 -23.34 21.63
C GLN A 229 17.19 -23.67 21.57
N MET A 230 16.57 -24.11 22.67
CA MET A 230 15.19 -24.60 22.62
C MET A 230 14.11 -23.50 22.59
N ILE A 231 14.36 -22.29 23.10
CA ILE A 231 13.30 -21.26 23.24
C ILE A 231 13.30 -20.26 22.08
N ILE A 232 14.44 -20.07 21.41
CA ILE A 232 14.61 -19.00 20.40
C ILE A 232 14.81 -19.55 18.98
N ASP A 233 15.30 -20.79 18.82
CA ASP A 233 15.83 -21.26 17.53
C ASP A 233 14.82 -21.91 16.55
N PRO A 234 13.71 -22.58 16.93
CA PRO A 234 12.86 -23.23 15.92
C PRO A 234 12.12 -22.22 15.02
N GLN A 235 11.78 -21.04 15.54
CA GLN A 235 11.02 -20.04 14.76
C GLN A 235 11.91 -18.98 14.09
N ILE A 236 13.16 -18.80 14.53
CA ILE A 236 14.12 -17.87 13.91
C ILE A 236 14.91 -18.54 12.77
N SER A 237 15.20 -19.84 12.88
CA SER A 237 15.88 -20.61 11.83
C SER A 237 15.04 -20.78 10.54
N LEU A 238 13.71 -20.73 10.65
CA LEU A 238 12.75 -20.79 9.53
C LEU A 238 12.61 -19.48 8.72
N LEU A 239 13.34 -18.41 9.06
CA LEU A 239 13.07 -17.03 8.61
C LEU A 239 13.70 -16.59 7.27
N GLY A 240 14.40 -17.46 6.54
CA GLY A 240 14.85 -17.19 5.16
C GLY A 240 15.93 -16.10 4.96
N ARG A 241 16.09 -15.13 5.87
CA ARG A 241 17.22 -14.18 5.96
C ARG A 241 17.45 -13.77 7.44
N LYS A 242 18.66 -13.97 7.97
CA LYS A 242 18.96 -13.91 9.43
C LYS A 242 19.22 -12.48 9.94
N VAL A 243 18.42 -12.01 10.91
CA VAL A 243 18.87 -10.94 11.83
C VAL A 243 19.92 -11.53 12.76
N THR A 244 21.12 -10.95 12.78
CA THR A 244 22.27 -11.56 13.47
C THR A 244 22.35 -11.15 14.94
N ARG A 245 22.71 -12.10 15.80
CA ARG A 245 23.09 -11.81 17.19
C ARG A 245 24.43 -11.10 17.20
N ALA A 246 24.47 -9.87 17.71
CA ALA A 246 25.67 -9.04 17.77
C ALA A 246 26.51 -9.35 19.02
N SER A 247 27.82 -9.09 18.94
CA SER A 247 28.72 -9.20 20.09
C SER A 247 28.60 -7.97 20.99
N PHE A 248 28.30 -8.17 22.28
CA PHE A 248 28.23 -7.09 23.25
C PHE A 248 29.54 -6.30 23.35
N ALA A 249 30.69 -6.97 23.32
CA ALA A 249 31.99 -6.30 23.36
C ALA A 249 32.17 -5.34 22.17
N LYS A 250 31.74 -5.75 20.96
CA LYS A 250 31.77 -4.88 19.77
C LYS A 250 30.80 -3.70 19.93
N LEU A 251 29.56 -3.93 20.37
CA LEU A 251 28.56 -2.86 20.57
C LEU A 251 29.00 -1.87 21.66
N LYS A 252 29.56 -2.37 22.77
CA LYS A 252 30.10 -1.57 23.87
C LYS A 252 31.28 -0.72 23.39
N LYS A 253 32.22 -1.29 22.63
CA LYS A 253 33.33 -0.52 22.04
C LYS A 253 32.83 0.54 21.05
N ALA A 254 31.90 0.19 20.17
CA ALA A 254 31.36 1.09 19.14
C ALA A 254 30.57 2.29 19.70
N THR A 255 30.10 2.19 20.93
CA THR A 255 29.36 3.24 21.65
C THR A 255 30.22 3.97 22.68
N ASP A 256 31.54 3.69 22.72
CA ASP A 256 32.44 4.16 23.77
C ASP A 256 31.92 3.81 25.18
N ASN A 257 31.68 2.53 25.43
CA ASN A 257 31.10 2.02 26.67
C ASN A 257 29.71 2.58 27.00
N PHE A 258 28.87 2.82 25.98
CA PHE A 258 27.57 3.48 26.14
C PHE A 258 27.68 4.86 26.79
N ASN A 259 28.68 5.64 26.36
CA ASN A 259 28.88 7.01 26.81
C ASN A 259 27.62 7.86 26.56
N THR A 260 27.22 8.66 27.55
CA THR A 260 26.06 9.56 27.44
C THR A 260 26.24 10.61 26.35
N HIS A 261 27.47 10.98 26.00
CA HIS A 261 27.77 11.87 24.86
C HIS A 261 27.36 11.27 23.51
N ASN A 262 27.30 9.94 23.41
CA ASN A 262 26.83 9.23 22.22
C ASN A 262 25.31 8.98 22.26
N SER A 263 24.59 9.44 23.29
CA SER A 263 23.14 9.30 23.35
C SER A 263 22.47 10.22 22.32
N ILE A 264 21.62 9.64 21.47
CA ILE A 264 20.86 10.37 20.43
C ILE A 264 19.38 10.45 20.75
N GLY A 265 18.94 9.83 21.86
CA GLY A 265 17.57 9.94 22.33
C GLY A 265 17.32 9.16 23.60
N LEU A 266 16.59 9.78 24.52
CA LEU A 266 16.05 9.14 25.72
C LEU A 266 14.61 8.69 25.42
N GLY A 267 14.41 7.38 25.29
CA GLY A 267 13.09 6.78 25.09
C GLY A 267 12.45 6.30 26.39
N LYS A 268 11.15 6.04 26.35
CA LYS A 268 10.38 5.50 27.48
C LYS A 268 10.92 4.14 27.97
N ILE A 269 11.43 3.32 27.05
CA ILE A 269 11.85 1.94 27.32
C ILE A 269 13.36 1.74 27.32
N GLY A 270 14.13 2.79 27.04
CA GLY A 270 15.58 2.68 26.92
C GLY A 270 16.24 3.91 26.30
N ILE A 271 17.55 3.83 26.14
CA ILE A 271 18.38 4.90 25.57
C ILE A 271 18.85 4.46 24.19
N MET A 272 18.80 5.39 23.23
CA MET A 272 19.36 5.20 21.89
C MET A 272 20.76 5.82 21.83
N TYR A 273 21.73 5.04 21.39
CA TYR A 273 23.12 5.47 21.22
C TYR A 273 23.50 5.47 19.74
N LYS A 274 24.24 6.49 19.30
CA LYS A 274 24.97 6.43 18.03
C LYS A 274 26.22 5.60 18.24
N ALA A 275 26.47 4.68 17.31
CA ALA A 275 27.67 3.86 17.31
C ALA A 275 28.42 4.03 16.00
N VAL A 276 29.74 4.09 16.10
CA VAL A 276 30.64 4.21 14.94
C VAL A 276 31.63 3.05 15.04
N LEU A 277 31.60 2.13 14.08
CA LEU A 277 32.67 1.16 13.94
C LEU A 277 33.71 1.72 12.95
N PRO A 278 34.99 1.38 13.12
CA PRO A 278 35.99 1.68 12.10
C PRO A 278 35.53 1.15 10.73
N ASP A 279 35.59 1.99 9.71
CA ASP A 279 35.26 1.67 8.31
C ASP A 279 33.81 1.21 8.03
N SER A 280 32.87 1.48 8.94
CA SER A 280 31.45 1.15 8.76
C SER A 280 30.52 2.37 8.74
N TYR A 281 29.34 2.18 8.16
CA TYR A 281 28.24 3.14 8.31
C TYR A 281 27.83 3.30 9.79
N PRO A 282 27.41 4.50 10.21
CA PRO A 282 26.95 4.74 11.56
C PRO A 282 25.71 3.91 11.89
N LEU A 283 25.67 3.40 13.12
CA LEU A 283 24.57 2.58 13.64
C LEU A 283 23.84 3.30 14.78
N ALA A 284 22.58 2.91 14.99
CA ALA A 284 21.80 3.30 16.15
C ALA A 284 21.54 2.06 17.02
N ILE A 285 21.93 2.13 18.29
CA ILE A 285 21.80 1.03 19.24
C ILE A 285 20.81 1.43 20.33
N LYS A 286 19.67 0.76 20.36
CA LYS A 286 18.64 0.91 21.38
C LYS A 286 18.96 -0.05 22.52
N ARG A 287 19.44 0.48 23.64
CA ARG A 287 19.66 -0.30 24.87
C ARG A 287 18.45 -0.11 25.78
N LEU A 288 17.68 -1.17 25.98
CA LEU A 288 16.48 -1.12 26.81
C LEU A 288 16.87 -1.12 28.29
N TYR A 289 16.03 -0.48 29.12
CA TYR A 289 16.20 -0.55 30.56
C TYR A 289 15.96 -1.96 31.08
N GLU A 290 16.56 -2.25 32.23
CA GLU A 290 16.32 -3.49 32.92
C GLU A 290 14.90 -3.48 33.53
N SER A 291 13.97 -4.18 32.87
CA SER A 291 12.65 -4.49 33.43
C SER A 291 12.07 -5.72 32.76
N GLN A 292 11.36 -6.54 33.54
CA GLN A 292 10.62 -7.69 33.02
C GLN A 292 9.54 -7.26 32.03
N SER A 293 8.95 -6.07 32.21
CA SER A 293 7.94 -5.54 31.29
C SER A 293 8.54 -5.31 29.90
N PHE A 294 9.74 -4.71 29.80
CA PHE A 294 10.42 -4.37 28.55
C PHE A 294 10.90 -5.57 27.72
N GLY A 295 10.98 -6.75 28.33
CA GLY A 295 11.24 -8.00 27.59
C GLY A 295 10.16 -8.28 26.53
N LYS A 296 8.91 -7.89 26.79
CA LYS A 296 7.81 -8.03 25.83
C LYS A 296 7.99 -7.07 24.63
N GLN A 297 8.32 -5.81 24.88
CA GLN A 297 8.58 -4.84 23.82
C GLN A 297 9.79 -5.25 22.97
N PHE A 298 10.86 -5.74 23.60
CA PHE A 298 12.02 -6.27 22.89
C PHE A 298 11.63 -7.40 21.93
N LYS A 299 10.86 -8.38 22.44
CA LYS A 299 10.43 -9.53 21.65
C LYS A 299 9.50 -9.12 20.51
N SER A 300 8.54 -8.23 20.76
CA SER A 300 7.58 -7.77 19.74
C SER A 300 8.29 -7.03 18.60
N GLU A 301 9.20 -6.12 18.95
CA GLU A 301 9.99 -5.36 17.97
C GLU A 301 10.93 -6.27 17.15
N LEU A 302 11.60 -7.21 17.82
CA LEU A 302 12.47 -8.19 17.16
C LEU A 302 11.69 -9.08 16.20
N LEU A 303 10.56 -9.66 16.64
CA LEU A 303 9.75 -10.58 15.82
C LEU A 303 9.12 -9.90 14.61
N ALA A 304 8.61 -8.67 14.78
CA ALA A 304 8.03 -7.92 13.69
C ALA A 304 9.11 -7.57 12.64
N LEU A 305 10.22 -6.98 13.07
CA LEU A 305 11.24 -6.47 12.15
C LEU A 305 12.17 -7.54 11.58
N ALA A 306 12.25 -8.73 12.18
CA ALA A 306 13.01 -9.83 11.61
C ALA A 306 12.47 -10.32 10.27
N ARG A 307 11.17 -10.09 10.01
CA ARG A 307 10.46 -10.56 8.81
C ARG A 307 10.02 -9.43 7.88
N LEU A 308 10.07 -8.17 8.34
CA LEU A 308 9.63 -7.01 7.57
C LEU A 308 10.81 -6.31 6.90
N ARG A 309 10.76 -6.18 5.58
CA ARG A 309 11.64 -5.29 4.83
C ARG A 309 10.84 -4.45 3.87
N HIS A 310 10.88 -3.14 4.07
CA HIS A 310 10.20 -2.17 3.22
C HIS A 310 10.92 -0.83 3.30
N ASN A 311 10.89 -0.05 2.22
CA ASN A 311 11.60 1.23 2.16
C ASN A 311 11.10 2.23 3.22
N ASN A 312 9.82 2.13 3.60
CA ASN A 312 9.20 2.97 4.62
C ASN A 312 9.08 2.32 6.01
N ILE A 313 9.81 1.22 6.27
CA ILE A 313 9.92 0.58 7.59
C ILE A 313 11.40 0.55 7.97
N ILE A 314 11.72 0.82 9.24
CA ILE A 314 13.09 0.74 9.73
C ILE A 314 13.59 -0.71 9.69
N SER A 315 14.82 -0.92 9.20
CA SER A 315 15.41 -2.25 9.15
C SER A 315 16.19 -2.56 10.42
N LEU A 316 15.86 -3.67 11.07
CA LEU A 316 16.63 -4.22 12.18
C LEU A 316 17.82 -5.00 11.63
N LEU A 317 19.04 -4.59 12.01
CA LEU A 317 20.29 -5.19 11.53
C LEU A 317 20.77 -6.31 12.47
N GLY A 318 20.52 -6.16 13.76
CA GLY A 318 20.96 -7.13 14.74
C GLY A 318 20.34 -6.91 16.11
N TYR A 319 20.63 -7.84 17.01
CA TYR A 319 20.20 -7.76 18.41
C TYR A 319 21.25 -8.34 19.34
N TYR A 320 21.19 -7.99 20.62
CA TYR A 320 21.88 -8.69 21.68
C TYR A 320 20.94 -8.90 22.86
N ARG A 321 20.98 -10.11 23.41
CA ARG A 321 20.26 -10.49 24.62
C ARG A 321 21.17 -11.38 25.44
N GLU A 322 21.34 -11.01 26.70
CA GLU A 322 21.98 -11.84 27.71
C GLU A 322 21.56 -11.36 29.11
N ARG A 323 21.10 -12.27 29.96
CA ARG A 323 20.59 -11.96 31.31
C ARG A 323 19.58 -10.81 31.29
N LYS A 324 19.98 -9.62 31.75
CA LYS A 324 19.18 -8.40 31.90
C LYS A 324 19.42 -7.38 30.77
N GLU A 325 20.45 -7.58 29.95
CA GLU A 325 20.78 -6.69 28.83
C GLU A 325 19.96 -7.03 27.58
N MET A 326 19.42 -5.98 26.94
CA MET A 326 18.60 -6.06 25.73
C MET A 326 19.01 -4.92 24.81
N LEU A 327 19.54 -5.26 23.64
CA LEU A 327 19.96 -4.28 22.64
C LEU A 327 19.40 -4.62 21.27
N LEU A 328 18.90 -3.61 20.58
CA LEU A 328 18.47 -3.69 19.18
C LEU A 328 19.34 -2.75 18.35
N VAL A 329 19.81 -3.23 17.20
CA VAL A 329 20.78 -2.55 16.34
C VAL A 329 20.12 -2.19 15.02
N TYR A 330 20.15 -0.91 14.67
CA TYR A 330 19.56 -0.34 13.46
C TYR A 330 20.60 0.46 12.67
N GLN A 331 20.27 0.76 11.42
CA GLN A 331 20.94 1.81 10.69
C GLN A 331 20.68 3.17 11.36
N TYR A 332 21.71 4.00 11.48
CA TYR A 332 21.53 5.38 11.95
C TYR A 332 20.84 6.25 10.89
N ILE A 333 19.80 6.98 11.30
CA ILE A 333 19.02 7.87 10.45
C ILE A 333 19.35 9.32 10.79
N SER A 334 20.06 10.00 9.88
CA SER A 334 20.71 11.29 10.17
C SER A 334 19.76 12.46 10.39
N ASN A 335 18.61 12.50 9.70
CA ASN A 335 17.68 13.62 9.87
C ASN A 335 16.79 13.46 11.12
N GLY A 336 16.97 12.41 11.92
CA GLY A 336 16.20 12.19 13.13
C GLY A 336 14.72 11.89 12.87
N ASN A 337 13.85 12.28 13.80
CA ASN A 337 12.41 11.99 13.74
C ASN A 337 11.58 13.19 13.27
N LEU A 338 10.39 12.92 12.76
CA LEU A 338 9.45 13.92 12.26
C LEU A 338 9.03 14.92 13.35
N TYR A 339 8.91 14.50 14.60
CA TYR A 339 8.60 15.40 15.72
C TYR A 339 9.60 16.57 15.81
N GLY A 340 10.90 16.27 15.71
CA GLY A 340 11.95 17.30 15.74
C GLY A 340 11.90 18.29 14.58
N TRP A 341 11.35 17.89 13.43
CA TRP A 341 11.15 18.78 12.29
C TRP A 341 9.87 19.61 12.38
N LEU A 342 8.80 19.07 12.97
CA LEU A 342 7.55 19.81 13.16
C LEU A 342 7.66 20.80 14.32
N HIS A 343 8.49 20.52 15.32
CA HIS A 343 8.64 21.35 16.53
C HIS A 343 10.03 21.96 16.68
N ALA A 344 10.72 22.22 15.56
CA ALA A 344 12.07 22.82 15.57
C ALA A 344 12.12 24.25 16.16
N GLY A 345 10.97 24.85 16.48
CA GLY A 345 10.89 26.17 17.11
C GLY A 345 11.40 27.27 16.18
N LYS A 346 12.40 28.04 16.63
CA LYS A 346 13.00 29.17 15.88
C LYS A 346 14.13 28.75 14.93
N ASP A 347 14.44 27.46 14.81
CA ASP A 347 15.46 27.00 13.88
C ASP A 347 14.96 27.08 12.43
N LYS A 348 15.27 28.20 11.77
CA LYS A 348 14.88 28.48 10.38
C LYS A 348 15.42 27.45 9.38
N ASN A 349 16.42 26.65 9.78
CA ASN A 349 17.02 25.63 8.92
C ASN A 349 16.26 24.29 8.95
N LYS A 350 15.25 24.14 9.81
CA LYS A 350 14.43 22.92 9.93
C LYS A 350 12.97 23.16 9.54
N ILE A 351 12.75 23.65 8.33
CA ILE A 351 11.41 23.80 7.75
C ILE A 351 11.21 22.69 6.73
N LEU A 352 10.24 21.80 6.98
CA LEU A 352 9.77 20.86 5.98
C LEU A 352 8.87 21.60 4.99
N ASP A 353 9.27 21.65 3.72
CA ASP A 353 8.46 22.20 2.64
C ASP A 353 7.25 21.30 2.33
N TRP A 354 6.29 21.85 1.58
CA TRP A 354 5.05 21.13 1.27
C TRP A 354 5.30 19.82 0.48
N PRO A 355 6.14 19.81 -0.57
CA PRO A 355 6.50 18.57 -1.26
C PRO A 355 7.08 17.49 -0.32
N SER A 356 7.97 17.85 0.60
CA SER A 356 8.51 16.89 1.58
C SER A 356 7.44 16.40 2.55
N ARG A 357 6.50 17.25 2.98
CA ARG A 357 5.38 16.85 3.85
C ARG A 357 4.50 15.80 3.17
N ILE A 358 4.15 16.02 1.90
CA ILE A 358 3.41 15.05 1.10
C ILE A 358 4.22 13.76 0.91
N LYS A 359 5.52 13.86 0.61
CA LYS A 359 6.39 12.69 0.49
C LYS A 359 6.42 11.86 1.77
N VAL A 360 6.51 12.52 2.93
CA VAL A 360 6.46 11.87 4.24
C VAL A 360 5.11 11.20 4.47
N ALA A 361 4.00 11.88 4.22
CA ALA A 361 2.65 11.31 4.34
C ALA A 361 2.47 10.04 3.50
N VAL A 362 2.87 10.10 2.22
CA VAL A 362 2.83 8.96 1.29
C VAL A 362 3.73 7.82 1.78
N GLY A 363 4.92 8.13 2.26
CA GLY A 363 5.83 7.13 2.82
C GLY A 363 5.24 6.41 4.04
N ILE A 364 4.61 7.14 4.97
CA ILE A 364 3.94 6.57 6.14
C ILE A 364 2.79 5.66 5.70
N ALA A 365 1.93 6.12 4.79
CA ALA A 365 0.83 5.33 4.24
C ALA A 365 1.31 4.02 3.60
N ARG A 366 2.37 4.08 2.78
CA ARG A 366 2.98 2.87 2.18
C ARG A 366 3.53 1.91 3.23
N GLY A 367 4.20 2.45 4.26
CA GLY A 367 4.70 1.66 5.38
C GLY A 367 3.58 0.96 6.14
N LEU A 368 2.50 1.68 6.49
CA LEU A 368 1.34 1.11 7.18
C LEU A 368 0.61 0.07 6.34
N ALA A 369 0.42 0.31 5.05
CA ALA A 369 -0.18 -0.66 4.15
C ALA A 369 0.63 -1.96 4.11
N CYS A 370 1.96 -1.86 4.05
CA CYS A 370 2.85 -3.01 4.16
C CYS A 370 2.70 -3.74 5.50
N LEU A 371 2.59 -3.03 6.62
CA LEU A 371 2.38 -3.65 7.93
C LEU A 371 1.03 -4.39 8.00
N HIS A 372 -0.05 -3.76 7.55
CA HIS A 372 -1.41 -4.29 7.71
C HIS A 372 -1.73 -5.44 6.76
N HIS A 373 -1.11 -5.44 5.58
CA HIS A 373 -1.50 -6.33 4.48
C HIS A 373 -0.38 -7.28 4.01
N ASN A 374 0.65 -7.51 4.83
CA ASN A 374 1.69 -8.48 4.49
C ASN A 374 1.15 -9.92 4.48
N CYS A 375 1.40 -10.65 3.38
CA CYS A 375 0.78 -11.92 2.99
C CYS A 375 0.97 -13.07 3.99
N HIS A 376 1.93 -12.96 4.91
CA HIS A 376 2.27 -14.04 5.86
C HIS A 376 1.87 -13.74 7.31
N PHE A 377 1.76 -12.48 7.67
CA PHE A 377 1.35 -12.01 9.00
C PHE A 377 1.10 -10.50 8.91
N SER A 378 0.02 -10.02 9.48
CA SER A 378 -0.22 -8.58 9.62
C SER A 378 0.42 -8.07 10.91
N VAL A 379 0.86 -6.83 10.90
CA VAL A 379 1.42 -6.14 12.07
C VAL A 379 0.61 -4.88 12.32
N VAL A 380 0.03 -4.74 13.51
CA VAL A 380 -0.58 -3.48 13.95
C VAL A 380 0.42 -2.74 14.82
N HIS A 381 0.73 -1.50 14.48
CA HIS A 381 1.77 -0.70 15.12
C HIS A 381 1.37 -0.19 16.52
N LEU A 382 0.11 0.20 16.71
CA LEU A 382 -0.57 0.65 17.94
C LEU A 382 -0.03 1.90 18.63
N SER A 383 1.16 2.35 18.26
CA SER A 383 1.87 3.49 18.86
C SER A 383 2.39 4.48 17.82
N LEU A 384 1.70 4.57 16.68
CA LEU A 384 2.14 5.41 15.57
C LEU A 384 2.07 6.89 15.96
N SER A 385 3.19 7.61 15.83
CA SER A 385 3.29 9.02 16.20
C SER A 385 4.45 9.70 15.47
N SER A 386 4.57 11.03 15.56
CA SER A 386 5.66 11.77 14.91
C SER A 386 7.05 11.43 15.47
N ASN A 387 7.14 10.84 16.67
CA ASN A 387 8.38 10.29 17.23
C ASN A 387 8.74 8.92 16.63
N ALA A 388 7.75 8.18 16.12
CA ALA A 388 7.92 6.88 15.47
C ALA A 388 8.30 7.01 13.99
N ILE A 389 8.23 8.20 13.40
CA ILE A 389 8.61 8.43 11.99
C ILE A 389 10.02 9.01 11.94
N LEU A 390 10.96 8.22 11.44
CA LEU A 390 12.33 8.66 11.14
C LEU A 390 12.42 9.18 9.70
N LEU A 391 13.23 10.20 9.46
CA LEU A 391 13.42 10.80 8.14
C LEU A 391 14.79 10.42 7.61
N TYR A 392 14.82 9.54 6.60
CA TYR A 392 16.05 9.18 5.91
C TYR A 392 16.46 10.25 4.89
N GLN A 393 17.50 9.98 4.10
CA GLN A 393 17.96 10.86 3.03
C GLN A 393 16.79 11.29 2.15
N ASN A 394 16.79 12.54 1.70
CA ASN A 394 15.71 13.14 0.90
C ASN A 394 14.32 13.06 1.55
N PHE A 395 14.24 13.11 2.89
CA PHE A 395 13.00 13.07 3.67
C PHE A 395 12.13 11.83 3.42
N GLU A 396 12.75 10.68 3.12
CA GLU A 396 12.03 9.42 3.06
C GLU A 396 11.62 8.96 4.47
N ALA A 397 10.31 8.82 4.68
CA ALA A 397 9.77 8.39 5.96
C ALA A 397 10.04 6.90 6.21
N LYS A 398 10.51 6.56 7.42
CA LYS A 398 10.65 5.20 7.95
C LYS A 398 9.90 5.07 9.27
N ILE A 399 8.93 4.17 9.32
CA ILE A 399 8.21 3.81 10.55
C ILE A 399 9.17 3.02 11.46
N SER A 400 9.16 3.33 12.76
CA SER A 400 10.03 2.78 13.80
C SER A 400 9.27 2.64 15.12
N ASN A 401 9.92 2.13 16.18
CA ASN A 401 9.33 1.91 17.51
C ASN A 401 8.29 0.78 17.56
N PHE A 402 8.68 -0.40 17.08
CA PHE A 402 7.81 -1.58 17.02
C PHE A 402 7.63 -2.29 18.38
N GLY A 403 7.82 -1.59 19.49
CA GLY A 403 7.77 -2.19 20.83
C GLY A 403 6.35 -2.61 21.23
N GLU A 404 5.32 -1.90 20.78
CA GLU A 404 3.93 -2.11 21.19
C GLU A 404 3.11 -2.86 20.13
N VAL A 405 3.76 -3.47 19.14
CA VAL A 405 3.04 -4.07 18.01
C VAL A 405 2.33 -5.37 18.38
N ILE A 406 1.25 -5.64 17.65
CA ILE A 406 0.59 -6.94 17.62
C ILE A 406 0.85 -7.59 16.26
N ILE A 407 1.14 -8.89 16.26
CA ILE A 407 1.35 -9.69 15.06
C ILE A 407 0.16 -10.65 14.89
N LEU A 408 -0.51 -10.59 13.75
CA LEU A 408 -1.69 -11.38 13.39
C LEU A 408 -1.31 -12.38 12.30
N LYS A 409 -1.78 -13.63 12.37
CA LYS A 409 -1.61 -14.62 11.30
C LYS A 409 -2.94 -14.89 10.60
N PRO A 410 -2.94 -15.37 9.35
CA PRO A 410 -4.15 -15.75 8.63
C PRO A 410 -5.01 -16.79 9.38
N GLU A 411 -4.39 -17.71 10.13
CA GLU A 411 -5.11 -18.75 10.90
C GLU A 411 -5.42 -18.36 12.37
N GLY A 412 -5.21 -17.09 12.77
CA GLY A 412 -5.57 -16.58 14.10
C GLY A 412 -4.57 -15.61 14.72
N LEU A 413 -4.93 -15.05 15.88
CA LEU A 413 -4.12 -14.05 16.59
C LEU A 413 -2.88 -14.66 17.26
N MET A 414 -1.69 -14.09 17.01
CA MET A 414 -0.50 -14.37 17.83
C MET A 414 -0.33 -13.25 18.86
N PHE A 415 -0.89 -13.44 20.06
CA PHE A 415 -0.60 -12.55 21.16
C PHE A 415 0.84 -12.77 21.65
N VAL A 416 1.68 -11.73 21.65
CA VAL A 416 2.89 -11.70 22.51
C VAL A 416 2.49 -11.34 23.96
N ASN A 417 1.36 -11.87 24.41
CA ASN A 417 0.75 -11.58 25.71
C ASN A 417 0.29 -12.86 26.40
N SER A 418 1.23 -13.53 27.06
CA SER A 418 0.97 -14.22 28.32
C SER A 418 2.26 -14.29 29.13
N SER A 419 2.12 -14.02 30.42
CA SER A 419 3.05 -14.44 31.48
C SER A 419 3.27 -15.95 31.41
N ASP A 420 4.50 -16.36 31.72
CA ASP A 420 4.98 -17.74 31.85
C ASP A 420 4.92 -18.62 30.60
N ASN A 421 6.10 -18.95 30.08
CA ASN A 421 6.54 -20.14 29.32
C ASN A 421 5.60 -20.86 28.34
N ASP A 422 4.43 -20.31 28.02
CA ASP A 422 3.41 -20.89 27.18
C ASP A 422 2.91 -19.81 26.21
N MET A 423 3.24 -20.01 24.95
CA MET A 423 2.77 -19.20 23.83
C MET A 423 1.34 -19.64 23.54
N SER A 424 0.38 -19.24 24.38
CA SER A 424 -1.01 -19.59 24.15
C SER A 424 -1.54 -18.83 22.92
N ILE A 425 -1.73 -19.56 21.82
CA ILE A 425 -2.57 -19.12 20.71
C ILE A 425 -4.00 -19.09 21.26
N ARG A 426 -4.47 -17.91 21.68
CA ARG A 426 -5.90 -17.73 21.93
C ARG A 426 -6.57 -17.47 20.60
N VAL A 427 -7.07 -18.53 20.00
CA VAL A 427 -8.06 -18.45 18.90
C VAL A 427 -9.29 -17.80 19.50
N PHE A 428 -9.48 -16.51 19.27
CA PHE A 428 -10.79 -15.90 19.50
C PHE A 428 -11.73 -16.42 18.43
N ASP A 429 -12.96 -16.76 18.83
CA ASP A 429 -13.99 -17.16 17.89
C ASP A 429 -14.09 -16.13 16.75
N GLY A 430 -14.36 -16.63 15.54
CA GLY A 430 -14.27 -15.89 14.28
C GLY A 430 -15.31 -14.78 14.10
N SER A 431 -15.57 -13.97 15.12
CA SER A 431 -16.45 -12.80 15.04
C SER A 431 -15.79 -11.63 14.29
N GLY A 432 -14.46 -11.58 14.12
CA GLY A 432 -13.75 -10.59 13.29
C GLY A 432 -13.86 -9.11 13.72
N VAL A 433 -14.86 -8.76 14.54
CA VAL A 433 -15.19 -7.39 14.95
C VAL A 433 -14.05 -6.75 15.75
N ARG A 434 -13.42 -7.48 16.67
CA ARG A 434 -12.33 -6.95 17.51
C ARG A 434 -10.99 -6.84 16.78
N GLU A 435 -10.75 -7.65 15.75
CA GLU A 435 -9.51 -7.59 14.95
C GLU A 435 -9.49 -6.35 14.06
N LEU A 436 -10.64 -6.00 13.49
CA LEU A 436 -10.80 -4.81 12.65
C LEU A 436 -10.51 -3.52 13.44
N ASP A 437 -10.89 -3.46 14.72
CA ASP A 437 -10.71 -2.28 15.57
C ASP A 437 -9.24 -1.89 15.78
N TYR A 438 -8.32 -2.86 15.84
CA TYR A 438 -6.89 -2.56 16.05
C TYR A 438 -6.25 -1.90 14.83
N PHE A 439 -6.56 -2.36 13.62
CA PHE A 439 -6.09 -1.71 12.39
C PHE A 439 -6.62 -0.28 12.27
N LYS A 440 -7.88 -0.05 12.69
CA LYS A 440 -8.47 1.28 12.69
C LYS A 440 -7.76 2.24 13.65
N LYS A 441 -7.14 1.76 14.73
CA LYS A 441 -6.31 2.60 15.61
C LYS A 441 -5.10 3.19 14.89
N ASP A 442 -4.37 2.38 14.10
CA ASP A 442 -3.25 2.88 13.30
C ASP A 442 -3.69 3.88 12.24
N VAL A 443 -4.86 3.64 11.61
CA VAL A 443 -5.46 4.56 10.64
C VAL A 443 -5.83 5.89 11.30
N TYR A 444 -6.40 5.85 12.51
CA TYR A 444 -6.68 7.05 13.30
C TYR A 444 -5.40 7.83 13.61
N ASP A 445 -4.36 7.16 14.11
CA ASP A 445 -3.07 7.79 14.42
C ASP A 445 -2.39 8.39 13.17
N PHE A 446 -2.56 7.75 12.02
CA PHE A 446 -2.13 8.29 10.73
C PHE A 446 -2.88 9.58 10.39
N GLY A 447 -4.20 9.64 10.62
CA GLY A 447 -4.99 10.87 10.47
C GLY A 447 -4.44 12.02 11.32
N ILE A 448 -4.08 11.75 12.58
CA ILE A 448 -3.44 12.74 13.47
C ILE A 448 -2.08 13.19 12.92
N LEU A 449 -1.29 12.29 12.34
CA LEU A 449 -0.02 12.63 11.69
C LEU A 449 -0.22 13.54 10.47
N LEU A 450 -1.24 13.31 9.65
CA LEU A 450 -1.58 14.19 8.53
C LEU A 450 -1.91 15.61 9.01
N LEU A 451 -2.69 15.73 10.08
CA LEU A 451 -3.02 17.05 10.66
C LEU A 451 -1.77 17.76 11.18
N LYS A 452 -0.85 17.04 11.82
CA LYS A 452 0.44 17.59 12.25
C LYS A 452 1.31 18.01 11.07
N LEU A 453 1.33 17.23 9.99
CA LEU A 453 2.04 17.58 8.77
C LEU A 453 1.44 18.82 8.10
N ILE A 454 0.13 19.05 8.15
CA ILE A 454 -0.51 20.23 7.59
C ILE A 454 -0.24 21.45 8.48
N THR A 455 -0.53 21.34 9.78
CA THR A 455 -0.54 22.50 10.69
C THR A 455 0.84 22.89 11.21
N GLY A 456 1.81 21.96 11.25
CA GLY A 456 3.11 22.18 11.89
C GLY A 456 3.05 22.36 13.41
N ASN A 457 1.87 22.24 14.04
CA ASN A 457 1.68 22.52 15.47
C ASN A 457 1.49 21.24 16.30
N ALA A 458 1.89 21.31 17.57
CA ALA A 458 1.49 20.32 18.57
C ALA A 458 0.00 20.52 18.89
N PRO A 459 -0.71 19.51 19.43
CA PRO A 459 -2.10 19.72 19.89
C PRO A 459 -2.16 20.93 20.81
N ILE A 460 -3.08 21.85 20.53
CA ILE A 460 -3.28 23.08 21.30
C ILE A 460 -3.55 22.68 22.76
N GLN A 461 -2.66 23.08 23.68
CA GLN A 461 -2.94 22.99 25.11
C GLN A 461 -3.86 24.16 25.48
N ILE A 462 -5.17 23.92 25.43
CA ILE A 462 -6.14 24.77 26.12
C ILE A 462 -6.34 24.14 27.51
N ASN A 463 -5.96 24.89 28.54
CA ASN A 463 -6.14 24.51 29.94
C ASN A 463 -7.63 24.43 30.29
N ASN A 464 -7.95 23.45 31.15
CA ASN A 464 -9.24 23.19 31.80
C ASN A 464 -10.27 22.45 30.93
N TYR A 465 -10.24 21.11 30.95
CA TYR A 465 -11.21 20.26 31.64
C TYR A 465 -10.74 18.79 31.54
N SER A 466 -10.76 18.11 32.68
CA SER A 466 -10.23 16.77 32.91
C SER A 466 -11.12 15.66 32.33
N ASN A 467 -10.46 14.58 31.90
CA ASN A 467 -10.95 13.21 31.78
C ASN A 467 -11.98 12.90 30.68
N HIS A 468 -11.55 12.96 29.42
CA HIS A 468 -11.79 11.91 28.42
C HIS A 468 -10.78 12.12 27.27
N LEU A 469 -10.02 11.08 26.95
CA LEU A 469 -9.10 11.08 25.80
C LEU A 469 -9.92 11.28 24.50
N ASP A 470 -9.42 12.12 23.60
CA ASP A 470 -9.77 12.17 22.16
C ASP A 470 -11.02 12.93 21.64
N GLY A 471 -11.76 13.71 22.44
CA GLY A 471 -12.82 14.60 21.89
C GLY A 471 -12.30 15.81 21.08
N ARG A 472 -11.05 16.24 21.31
CA ARG A 472 -10.54 17.58 20.98
C ARG A 472 -10.09 17.79 19.53
N TYR A 473 -9.70 16.72 18.81
CA TYR A 473 -9.37 16.82 17.38
C TYR A 473 -10.64 16.76 16.51
N ILE A 474 -11.65 15.99 16.95
CA ILE A 474 -12.91 15.84 16.21
C ILE A 474 -13.65 17.18 16.17
N ASP A 475 -13.67 17.94 17.27
CA ASP A 475 -14.32 19.25 17.32
C ASP A 475 -13.66 20.27 16.37
N TRP A 476 -12.32 20.33 16.34
CA TRP A 476 -11.60 21.21 15.41
C TRP A 476 -11.70 20.76 13.96
N ILE A 477 -11.66 19.46 13.66
CA ILE A 477 -11.84 18.93 12.29
C ILE A 477 -13.27 19.18 11.82
N THR A 478 -14.26 19.00 12.69
CA THR A 478 -15.67 19.30 12.39
C THR A 478 -15.81 20.79 12.12
N TYR A 479 -15.26 21.64 12.99
CA TYR A 479 -15.23 23.09 12.79
C TYR A 479 -14.52 23.49 11.48
N ALA A 480 -13.34 22.95 11.21
CA ALA A 480 -12.57 23.24 10.01
C ALA A 480 -13.23 22.69 8.74
N ARG A 481 -13.88 21.52 8.79
CA ARG A 481 -14.68 20.98 7.68
C ARG A 481 -15.87 21.88 7.38
N ASP A 482 -16.56 22.32 8.42
CA ASP A 482 -17.78 23.12 8.29
C ASP A 482 -17.46 24.58 7.87
N HIS A 483 -16.23 25.06 8.10
CA HIS A 483 -15.76 26.40 7.70
C HIS A 483 -14.76 26.41 6.53
N ALA A 484 -14.21 25.28 6.09
CA ALA A 484 -13.38 25.22 4.88
C ALA A 484 -14.21 25.36 3.60
N LEU A 485 -15.50 25.03 3.67
CA LEU A 485 -16.47 25.26 2.58
C LEU A 485 -16.82 26.75 2.40
N SER A 486 -16.40 27.66 3.29
CA SER A 486 -16.59 29.11 3.12
C SER A 486 -15.35 29.84 2.57
N LEU A 487 -14.26 29.11 2.30
CA LEU A 487 -12.99 29.65 1.76
C LEU A 487 -12.57 29.03 0.41
N LEU A 488 -13.42 28.19 -0.18
CA LEU A 488 -13.40 27.80 -1.59
C LEU A 488 -14.60 28.45 -2.28
#